data_AF-A0A7I4Y050-F1
#
_entry.id   AF-A0A7I4Y050-F1
#
_cell.length_a   1.000
_cell.length_b   1.000
_cell.length_c   1.000
_cell.angle_alpha   90.00
_cell.angle_beta   90.00
_cell.angle_gamma   90.00
#
_symmetry.space_group_name_H-M   'P 1'
#
loop_
_entity.id
_entity.type
_entity.pdbx_description
1 polymer ?
#
loop_
_entity_poly.entity_id
_entity_poly.type
_entity_poly.pdbx_seq_one_letter_code
_entity_poly.pdbx_strand_id
1 'polypeptide(L)'
;MSTPSPGLKSRALLSDEDLEPYVRKQRSDSTEPNRRKLLALNEEEQNILRTSINSRERKRMHDLNEALEELRSCLPYSQDQSARKMSKINTLLLACNWIRQLTIRNHELQKQVAALRGEDRISIPIGPPPPSSQSNAFTISPGPINFAVGPTPCMKAFGQACFCIACLTTGSKQ
;
A
#
# COMPACT_ATOMS: atom_id res chain seq x y z
N MET A 1 -32.93 -15.77 61.55
CA MET A 1 -33.77 -15.37 60.40
C MET A 1 -32.83 -14.92 59.29
N SER A 2 -32.56 -15.79 58.33
CA SER A 2 -31.55 -15.57 57.29
C SER A 2 -32.16 -14.77 56.15
N THR A 3 -31.54 -13.64 55.81
CA THR A 3 -31.86 -12.87 54.60
C THR A 3 -31.17 -13.53 53.40
N PRO A 4 -31.84 -13.70 52.24
CA PRO A 4 -31.13 -14.09 51.03
C PRO A 4 -30.58 -12.82 50.36
N SER A 5 -29.25 -12.75 50.23
CA SER A 5 -28.58 -11.81 49.35
C SER A 5 -29.00 -12.06 47.89
N PRO A 6 -29.49 -11.05 47.14
CA PRO A 6 -29.66 -11.20 45.71
C PRO A 6 -28.27 -11.14 45.06
N GLY A 7 -27.92 -12.24 44.40
CA GLY A 7 -26.66 -12.37 43.67
C GLY A 7 -26.51 -11.25 42.64
N LEU A 8 -25.41 -10.50 42.75
CA LEU A 8 -24.89 -9.65 41.69
C LEU A 8 -24.46 -10.52 40.51
N LYS A 9 -25.42 -10.87 39.65
CA LYS A 9 -25.18 -11.40 38.32
C LYS A 9 -25.76 -10.44 37.30
N SER A 10 -25.21 -9.23 37.29
CA SER A 10 -25.46 -8.28 36.23
C SER A 10 -24.13 -7.69 35.81
N ARG A 11 -23.85 -7.94 34.53
CA ARG A 11 -22.99 -7.13 33.69
C ARG A 11 -21.51 -7.44 33.83
N ALA A 12 -21.13 -8.48 33.10
CA ALA A 12 -19.89 -8.45 32.35
C ALA A 12 -19.67 -7.03 31.81
N LEU A 13 -18.81 -6.29 32.50
CA LEU A 13 -18.10 -5.17 31.91
C LEU A 13 -17.42 -5.76 30.70
N LEU A 14 -17.83 -5.30 29.52
CA LEU A 14 -17.01 -5.42 28.33
C LEU A 14 -15.67 -4.79 28.72
N SER A 15 -14.69 -5.64 29.02
CA SER A 15 -13.31 -5.23 29.20
C SER A 15 -12.90 -4.52 27.92
N ASP A 16 -12.56 -3.23 28.04
CA ASP A 16 -11.98 -2.42 26.95
C ASP A 16 -10.69 -3.04 26.38
N GLU A 17 -10.16 -4.09 27.01
CA GLU A 17 -8.89 -4.75 26.72
C GLU A 17 -8.97 -5.97 25.78
N ASP A 18 -10.15 -6.42 25.33
CA ASP A 18 -10.23 -7.33 24.16
C ASP A 18 -10.38 -6.50 22.89
N LEU A 19 -9.32 -5.75 22.60
CA LEU A 19 -9.19 -4.92 21.42
C LEU A 19 -8.96 -5.81 20.19
N GLU A 20 -10.02 -6.46 19.70
CA GLU A 20 -9.97 -7.24 18.47
C GLU A 20 -9.44 -6.33 17.33
N PRO A 21 -8.40 -6.76 16.58
CA PRO A 21 -7.89 -5.99 15.45
C PRO A 21 -9.05 -5.76 14.49
N TYR A 22 -9.05 -4.62 13.80
CA TYR A 22 -10.13 -4.15 12.94
C TYR A 22 -10.54 -5.18 11.86
N VAL A 23 -11.28 -6.19 12.24
CA VAL A 23 -11.94 -7.14 11.37
C VAL A 23 -13.33 -6.56 11.21
N ARG A 24 -13.60 -6.02 10.03
CA ARG A 24 -14.95 -5.78 9.57
C ARG A 24 -15.66 -7.13 9.68
N LYS A 25 -16.39 -7.38 10.77
CA LYS A 25 -17.28 -8.54 10.90
C LYS A 25 -18.07 -8.56 9.61
N GLN A 26 -17.85 -9.60 8.80
CA GLN A 26 -18.52 -9.81 7.54
C GLN A 26 -19.99 -9.55 7.84
N ARG A 27 -20.63 -8.62 7.11
CA ARG A 27 -22.05 -8.31 7.28
C ARG A 27 -22.81 -9.58 6.90
N SER A 28 -22.92 -10.54 7.82
CA SER A 28 -24.02 -11.48 7.79
C SER A 28 -25.26 -10.63 7.86
N ASP A 29 -26.14 -10.85 6.91
CA ASP A 29 -27.43 -10.19 6.73
C ASP A 29 -28.28 -10.34 8.01
N SER A 30 -27.99 -9.52 9.01
CA SER A 30 -28.49 -9.60 10.38
C SER A 30 -28.68 -8.19 10.94
N THR A 31 -29.06 -7.26 10.08
CA THR A 31 -29.35 -5.87 10.43
C THR A 31 -30.52 -5.79 11.43
N GLU A 32 -31.44 -6.77 11.38
CA GLU A 32 -32.63 -6.83 12.21
C GLU A 32 -32.39 -7.17 13.70
N PRO A 33 -31.71 -8.27 14.09
CA PRO A 33 -31.52 -8.60 15.49
C PRO A 33 -30.66 -7.58 16.25
N ASN A 34 -29.67 -6.97 15.58
CA ASN A 34 -28.77 -6.01 16.22
C ASN A 34 -29.45 -4.65 16.48
N ARG A 35 -30.34 -4.22 15.57
CA ARG A 35 -31.15 -3.01 15.74
C ARG A 35 -32.19 -3.18 16.86
N ARG A 36 -32.83 -4.34 16.97
CA ARG A 36 -33.77 -4.65 18.07
C ARG A 36 -33.05 -4.69 19.42
N LYS A 37 -31.83 -5.23 19.46
CA LYS A 37 -31.00 -5.27 20.67
C LYS A 37 -30.56 -3.86 21.10
N LEU A 38 -30.20 -2.99 20.16
CA LEU A 38 -29.87 -1.59 20.42
C LEU A 38 -31.05 -0.80 21.02
N LEU A 39 -32.26 -1.03 20.51
CA LEU A 39 -33.49 -0.38 20.99
C LEU A 39 -33.96 -0.91 22.35
N ALA A 40 -33.51 -2.10 22.74
CA ALA A 40 -33.79 -2.70 24.05
C ALA A 40 -32.82 -2.24 25.15
N LEU A 41 -31.77 -1.49 24.79
CA LEU A 41 -30.82 -0.91 25.75
C LEU A 41 -31.36 0.40 26.32
N ASN A 42 -31.09 0.65 27.59
CA ASN A 42 -31.42 1.93 28.21
C ASN A 42 -30.58 3.06 27.60
N GLU A 43 -31.02 4.31 27.73
CA GLU A 43 -30.39 5.48 27.06
C GLU A 43 -28.88 5.60 27.39
N GLU A 44 -28.51 5.36 28.64
CA GLU A 44 -27.12 5.36 29.10
C GLU A 44 -26.27 4.27 28.41
N GLU A 45 -26.82 3.06 28.26
CA GLU A 45 -26.15 1.95 27.58
C GLU A 45 -25.96 2.22 26.09
N GLN A 46 -26.95 2.86 25.46
CA GLN A 46 -26.84 3.31 24.07
C GLN A 46 -25.76 4.38 23.91
N ASN A 47 -25.66 5.33 24.84
CA ASN A 47 -24.65 6.38 24.81
C ASN A 47 -23.22 5.81 24.98
N ILE A 48 -23.03 4.87 25.91
CA ILE A 48 -21.76 4.17 26.09
C ILE A 48 -21.35 3.44 24.80
N LEU A 49 -22.28 2.71 24.17
CA LEU A 49 -22.00 1.99 22.93
C LEU A 49 -21.65 2.94 21.78
N ARG A 50 -22.39 4.03 21.59
CA ARG A 50 -22.07 5.05 20.58
C ARG A 50 -20.67 5.64 20.81
N THR A 51 -20.34 5.95 22.06
CA THR A 51 -19.03 6.51 22.42
C THR A 51 -17.89 5.51 22.19
N SER A 52 -18.08 4.24 22.56
CA SER A 52 -17.13 3.15 22.30
C SER A 52 -16.90 2.93 20.80
N ILE A 53 -17.96 2.92 19.98
CA ILE A 53 -17.86 2.83 18.52
C ILE A 53 -17.08 4.01 17.94
N ASN A 54 -17.40 5.24 18.38
CA ASN A 54 -16.70 6.44 17.92
C ASN A 54 -15.22 6.45 18.32
N SER A 55 -14.91 5.97 19.53
CA SER A 55 -13.53 5.83 19.99
C SER A 55 -12.74 4.86 19.11
N ARG A 56 -13.34 3.71 18.79
CA ARG A 56 -12.72 2.71 17.92
C ARG A 56 -12.47 3.22 16.50
N GLU A 57 -13.43 3.93 15.89
CA GLU A 57 -13.22 4.49 14.55
C GLU A 57 -12.16 5.59 14.54
N ARG A 58 -12.07 6.41 15.60
CA ARG A 58 -10.96 7.36 15.75
C ARG A 58 -9.62 6.64 15.76
N LYS A 59 -9.47 5.59 16.58
CA LYS A 59 -8.23 4.78 16.62
C LYS A 59 -7.87 4.25 15.23
N ARG A 60 -8.82 3.60 14.56
CA ARG A 60 -8.61 3.07 13.20
C ARG A 60 -8.24 4.16 12.18
N MET A 61 -8.82 5.36 12.29
CA MET A 61 -8.44 6.51 11.47
C MET A 61 -7.05 7.05 11.79
N HIS A 62 -6.62 7.00 13.06
CA HIS A 62 -5.25 7.33 13.46
C HIS A 62 -4.23 6.36 12.87
N ASP A 63 -4.46 5.05 12.98
CA ASP A 63 -3.59 4.01 12.41
C ASP A 63 -3.45 4.18 10.88
N LEU A 64 -4.55 4.46 10.19
CA LEU A 64 -4.53 4.74 8.75
C LEU A 64 -3.74 6.01 8.40
N ASN A 65 -3.87 7.06 9.21
CA ASN A 65 -3.15 8.31 8.98
C ASN A 65 -1.65 8.16 9.26
N GLU A 66 -1.27 7.35 10.25
CA GLU A 66 0.11 7.00 10.57
C GLU A 66 0.76 6.25 9.40
N ALA A 67 0.12 5.18 8.91
CA ALA A 67 0.60 4.46 7.72
C ALA A 67 0.73 5.37 6.47
N LEU A 68 -0.17 6.36 6.32
CA LEU A 68 -0.06 7.33 5.24
C LEU A 68 1.14 8.29 5.41
N GLU A 69 1.50 8.62 6.65
CA GLU A 69 2.69 9.44 6.94
C GLU A 69 3.97 8.65 6.71
N GLU A 70 4.01 7.38 7.11
CA GLU A 70 5.10 6.47 6.76
C GLU A 70 5.29 6.39 5.25
N LEU A 71 4.19 6.27 4.48
CA LEU A 71 4.24 6.33 3.02
C LEU A 71 4.88 7.64 2.55
N ARG A 72 4.48 8.80 3.10
CA ARG A 72 5.09 10.10 2.74
C ARG A 72 6.58 10.11 2.97
N SER A 73 7.08 9.51 4.05
CA SER A 73 8.51 9.48 4.38
C SER A 73 9.35 8.79 3.31
N CYS A 74 8.79 7.80 2.62
CA CYS A 74 9.44 7.03 1.56
C CYS A 74 9.36 7.66 0.17
N LEU A 75 8.59 8.74 -0.01
CA LEU A 75 8.43 9.41 -1.30
C LEU A 75 9.58 10.38 -1.56
N PRO A 76 9.92 10.61 -2.85
CA PRO A 76 10.80 11.71 -3.20
C PRO A 76 10.18 13.02 -2.70
N TYR A 77 11.03 13.94 -2.18
CA TYR A 77 10.67 15.22 -1.53
C TYR A 77 10.21 15.16 -0.07
N SER A 78 10.21 14.00 0.58
CA SER A 78 9.93 13.90 2.02
C SER A 78 10.95 14.60 2.92
N GLN A 79 12.16 14.81 2.41
CA GLN A 79 13.31 15.34 3.14
C GLN A 79 13.39 16.87 3.13
N ASP A 80 12.59 17.54 2.30
CA ASP A 80 12.54 19.00 2.28
C ASP A 80 11.74 19.49 3.49
N GLN A 81 12.44 19.84 4.57
CA GLN A 81 11.84 20.34 5.81
C GLN A 81 11.02 21.63 5.62
N SER A 82 11.20 22.33 4.49
CA SER A 82 10.42 23.51 4.13
C SER A 82 9.15 23.19 3.33
N ALA A 83 9.04 21.96 2.80
CA ALA A 83 7.92 21.56 1.97
C ALA A 83 6.65 21.33 2.81
N ARG A 84 5.55 21.94 2.38
CA ARG A 84 4.23 21.74 2.98
C ARG A 84 3.81 20.27 2.86
N LYS A 85 3.22 19.71 3.92
CA LYS A 85 2.64 18.35 3.90
C LYS A 85 1.70 18.16 2.71
N MET A 86 1.97 17.11 1.91
CA MET A 86 1.14 16.74 0.77
C MET A 86 -0.25 16.28 1.21
N SER A 87 -1.28 16.65 0.44
CA SER A 87 -2.64 16.14 0.62
C SER A 87 -2.68 14.61 0.47
N LYS A 88 -3.72 13.96 1.01
CA LYS A 88 -3.88 12.49 0.90
C LYS A 88 -3.90 12.03 -0.56
N ILE A 89 -4.64 12.74 -1.42
CA ILE A 89 -4.74 12.42 -2.84
C ILE A 89 -3.39 12.58 -3.57
N ASN A 90 -2.66 13.66 -3.30
CA ASN A 90 -1.36 13.89 -3.93
C ASN A 90 -0.32 12.86 -3.48
N THR A 91 -0.36 12.47 -2.20
CA THR A 91 0.51 11.42 -1.65
C THR A 91 0.30 10.11 -2.41
N LEU A 92 -0.96 9.69 -2.61
CA LEU A 92 -1.29 8.45 -3.33
C LEU A 92 -0.92 8.52 -4.81
N LEU A 93 -1.19 9.64 -5.48
CA LEU A 93 -0.81 9.84 -6.88
C LEU A 93 0.71 9.78 -7.07
N LEU A 94 1.46 10.47 -6.21
CA LEU A 94 2.92 10.46 -6.25
C LEU A 94 3.47 9.07 -5.97
N ALA A 95 2.92 8.34 -5.00
CA ALA A 95 3.31 6.96 -4.71
C ALA A 95 3.13 6.03 -5.91
N CYS A 96 1.97 6.08 -6.57
CA CYS A 96 1.69 5.28 -7.76
C CYS A 96 2.69 5.58 -8.90
N ASN A 97 2.95 6.87 -9.14
CA ASN A 97 3.92 7.29 -10.14
C ASN A 97 5.34 6.86 -9.76
N TRP A 98 5.70 6.95 -8.48
CA TRP A 98 7.01 6.60 -7.99
C TRP A 98 7.30 5.10 -8.18
N ILE A 99 6.37 4.23 -7.80
CA ILE A 99 6.48 2.78 -8.04
C ILE A 99 6.69 2.49 -9.52
N ARG A 100 5.87 3.09 -10.41
CA ARG A 100 6.01 2.91 -11.87
C ARG A 100 7.42 3.29 -12.34
N GLN A 101 7.93 4.44 -11.92
CA GLN A 101 9.24 4.93 -12.34
C GLN A 101 10.38 4.06 -11.80
N LEU A 102 10.29 3.61 -10.54
CA LEU A 102 11.25 2.68 -9.96
C LEU A 102 11.27 1.35 -10.71
N THR A 103 10.11 0.80 -11.09
CA THR A 103 10.04 -0.44 -11.87
C THR A 103 10.73 -0.29 -13.22
N ILE A 104 10.46 0.80 -13.95
CA ILE A 104 11.10 1.09 -15.24
C ILE A 104 12.62 1.21 -15.08
N ARG A 105 13.07 1.97 -14.07
CA ARG A 105 14.50 2.18 -13.79
C ARG A 105 15.21 0.89 -13.40
N ASN A 106 14.60 0.05 -12.56
CA ASN A 106 15.17 -1.24 -12.18
C ASN A 106 15.35 -2.16 -13.38
N HIS A 107 14.36 -2.25 -14.26
CA HIS A 107 14.45 -3.06 -15.47
C HIS A 107 15.57 -2.58 -16.42
N GLU A 108 15.70 -1.26 -16.58
CA GLU A 108 16.79 -0.69 -17.38
C GLU A 108 18.17 -0.98 -16.78
N LEU A 109 18.33 -0.81 -15.46
CA LEU A 109 19.58 -1.16 -14.77
C LEU A 109 19.90 -2.66 -14.87
N GLN A 110 18.90 -3.53 -14.80
CA GLN A 110 19.09 -4.98 -15.01
C GLN A 110 19.60 -5.30 -16.42
N LYS A 111 19.08 -4.62 -17.45
CA LYS A 111 19.59 -4.76 -18.82
C LYS A 111 21.04 -4.31 -18.94
N GLN A 112 21.40 -3.18 -18.34
CA GLN A 112 22.77 -2.66 -18.36
C GLN A 112 23.74 -3.61 -17.64
N VAL A 113 23.34 -4.14 -16.47
CA VAL A 113 24.15 -5.15 -15.75
C VAL A 113 24.30 -6.44 -16.57
N ALA A 114 23.25 -6.88 -17.27
CA ALA A 114 23.32 -8.05 -18.14
C ALA A 114 24.25 -7.83 -19.36
N ALA A 115 24.22 -6.63 -19.95
CA ALA A 115 25.10 -6.26 -21.04
C ALA A 115 26.57 -6.31 -20.61
N LEU A 116 26.92 -5.67 -19.48
CA LEU A 116 28.29 -5.69 -18.93
C LEU A 116 28.77 -7.13 -18.63
N ARG A 117 27.90 -7.97 -18.06
CA ARG A 117 28.22 -9.40 -17.80
C ARG A 117 28.37 -10.23 -19.09
N GLY A 118 27.70 -9.82 -20.17
CA GLY A 118 27.83 -10.42 -21.49
C GLY A 118 29.09 -9.98 -22.23
N GLU A 119 29.54 -8.75 -22.01
CA GLU A 119 30.79 -8.20 -22.56
C GLU A 119 32.03 -8.85 -21.91
N ASP A 120 31.98 -9.18 -20.61
CA ASP A 120 33.03 -9.94 -19.90
C ASP A 120 33.24 -11.38 -20.42
N ARG A 121 32.35 -11.90 -21.29
CA ARG A 121 32.47 -13.25 -21.88
C ARG A 121 33.28 -13.28 -23.18
N ILE A 122 33.64 -12.14 -23.77
CA ILE A 122 34.30 -12.07 -25.10
C ILE A 122 35.84 -12.03 -25.00
N SER A 123 36.43 -12.07 -23.81
CA SER A 123 37.91 -12.01 -23.63
C SER A 123 38.52 -13.21 -22.90
N ILE A 124 38.12 -14.43 -23.24
CA ILE A 124 38.89 -15.64 -22.92
C ILE A 124 39.01 -16.51 -24.18
N PRO A 125 40.16 -16.54 -24.89
CA PRO A 125 40.39 -17.50 -25.95
C PRO A 125 40.88 -18.81 -25.32
N ILE A 126 39.97 -19.73 -24.99
CA ILE A 126 40.36 -21.09 -24.56
C ILE A 126 39.50 -22.13 -25.28
N GLY A 127 40.09 -22.70 -26.33
CA GLY A 127 40.02 -24.13 -26.67
C GLY A 127 38.72 -24.69 -27.29
N PRO A 128 38.82 -25.79 -28.06
CA PRO A 128 37.66 -26.43 -28.67
C PRO A 128 36.79 -27.16 -27.63
N PRO A 129 35.47 -27.29 -27.85
CA PRO A 129 34.55 -27.89 -26.89
C PRO A 129 34.63 -29.44 -26.89
N PRO A 130 34.43 -30.12 -25.74
CA PRO A 130 34.22 -31.57 -25.71
C PRO A 130 32.79 -31.96 -26.13
N PRO A 131 32.56 -33.19 -26.61
CA PRO A 131 31.26 -33.58 -27.15
C PRO A 131 30.26 -34.00 -26.06
N SER A 132 29.06 -33.44 -26.19
CA SER A 132 27.73 -34.01 -25.88
C SER A 132 27.44 -34.60 -24.50
N SER A 133 26.50 -33.98 -23.80
CA SER A 133 25.48 -34.68 -23.01
C SER A 133 24.15 -33.94 -23.15
N GLN A 134 23.18 -34.62 -23.77
CA GLN A 134 21.84 -34.09 -23.99
C GLN A 134 21.09 -34.05 -22.65
N SER A 135 20.67 -32.88 -22.22
CA SER A 135 19.63 -32.72 -21.20
C SER A 135 18.50 -31.89 -21.79
N ASN A 136 17.34 -32.52 -21.98
CA ASN A 136 16.13 -31.87 -22.46
C ASN A 136 15.66 -30.84 -21.44
N ALA A 137 15.87 -29.56 -21.74
CA ALA A 137 15.21 -28.47 -21.04
C ALA A 137 13.97 -28.05 -21.84
N PHE A 138 12.78 -28.25 -21.25
CA PHE A 138 11.54 -27.73 -21.80
C PHE A 138 11.52 -26.20 -21.65
N THR A 139 11.69 -25.49 -22.76
CA THR A 139 11.58 -24.03 -22.81
C THR A 139 10.10 -23.66 -22.97
N ILE A 140 9.46 -23.14 -21.92
CA ILE A 140 8.17 -22.47 -22.04
C ILE A 140 8.45 -21.01 -22.39
N SER A 141 8.15 -20.64 -23.63
CA SER A 141 8.26 -19.27 -24.12
C SER A 141 6.91 -18.54 -23.94
N PRO A 142 6.81 -17.46 -23.16
CA PRO A 142 5.65 -16.59 -23.22
C PRO A 142 5.80 -15.66 -24.44
N GLY A 143 4.82 -15.69 -25.34
CA GLY A 143 4.79 -14.82 -26.51
C GLY A 143 4.72 -13.33 -26.14
N PRO A 144 5.19 -12.43 -27.02
CA PRO A 144 5.21 -10.99 -26.73
C PRO A 144 3.79 -10.43 -26.78
N ILE A 145 3.34 -9.85 -25.66
CA ILE A 145 2.13 -9.02 -25.63
C ILE A 145 2.51 -7.64 -26.16
N ASN A 146 2.12 -7.37 -27.41
CA ASN A 146 2.34 -6.08 -28.06
C ASN A 146 1.43 -5.02 -27.43
N PHE A 147 1.98 -4.20 -26.53
CA PHE A 147 1.45 -2.87 -26.24
C PHE A 147 2.37 -1.85 -26.91
N ALA A 148 1.83 -1.08 -27.84
CA ALA A 148 2.55 -0.04 -28.56
C ALA A 148 3.13 0.99 -27.57
N VAL A 149 4.43 0.87 -27.27
CA VAL A 149 5.21 1.88 -26.53
C VAL A 149 5.67 2.92 -27.55
N GLY A 150 4.77 3.84 -27.89
CA GLY A 150 5.18 5.12 -28.46
C GLY A 150 5.62 6.07 -27.33
N PRO A 151 6.64 6.93 -27.53
CA PRO A 151 6.94 8.01 -26.61
C PRO A 151 5.75 8.97 -26.59
N THR A 152 4.91 8.87 -25.55
CA THR A 152 3.82 9.82 -25.35
C THR A 152 4.45 11.14 -24.92
N PRO A 153 4.26 12.25 -25.66
CA PRO A 153 4.74 13.55 -25.23
C PRO A 153 4.06 13.91 -23.91
N CYS A 154 4.81 14.53 -22.98
CA CYS A 154 4.25 14.97 -21.71
C CYS A 154 3.08 15.93 -21.98
N MET A 155 1.85 15.56 -21.63
CA MET A 155 0.70 16.46 -21.73
C MET A 155 0.88 17.55 -20.67
N LYS A 156 1.42 18.71 -21.08
CA LYS A 156 1.45 19.92 -20.26
C LYS A 156 0.03 20.48 -20.22
N ALA A 157 -0.71 20.23 -19.14
CA ALA A 157 -1.88 21.04 -18.82
C ALA A 157 -1.41 22.43 -18.38
N PHE A 158 -2.04 23.47 -18.92
CA PHE A 158 -1.74 24.89 -18.65
C PHE A 158 -1.46 25.12 -17.15
N GLY A 159 -0.22 25.48 -16.82
CA GLY A 159 0.18 25.95 -15.49
C GLY A 159 0.60 24.89 -14.45
N GLN A 160 0.79 23.61 -14.82
CA GLN A 160 1.35 22.62 -13.88
C GLN A 160 2.73 22.09 -14.30
N ALA A 161 3.61 21.95 -13.32
CA ALA A 161 4.95 21.40 -13.50
C ALA A 161 4.90 19.94 -13.98
N CYS A 162 5.79 19.59 -14.93
CA CYS A 162 5.92 18.24 -15.45
C CYS A 162 6.96 17.46 -14.64
N PHE A 163 6.62 16.24 -14.21
CA PHE A 163 7.44 15.42 -13.30
C PHE A 163 7.97 14.13 -13.95
N CYS A 164 8.14 14.11 -15.28
CA CYS A 164 8.84 13.01 -15.93
C CYS A 164 10.37 13.18 -15.79
N ILE A 165 11.12 12.08 -15.95
CA ILE A 165 12.60 12.10 -15.86
C ILE A 165 13.19 13.16 -16.79
N ALA A 166 12.68 13.33 -18.01
CA ALA A 166 13.17 14.35 -18.93
C ALA A 166 13.07 15.78 -18.35
N CYS A 167 11.95 16.15 -17.72
CA CYS A 167 11.79 17.47 -17.10
C CYS A 167 12.53 17.60 -15.76
N LEU A 168 12.73 16.50 -15.04
CA LEU A 168 13.48 16.46 -13.78
C LEU A 168 15.00 16.48 -13.99
N THR A 169 15.51 15.91 -15.09
CA THR A 169 16.96 15.83 -15.37
C THR A 169 17.48 16.96 -16.24
N THR A 170 16.64 17.57 -17.10
CA THR A 170 17.11 18.66 -17.98
C THR A 170 17.10 20.03 -17.32
N GLY A 171 16.45 20.17 -16.14
CA GLY A 171 16.28 21.45 -15.49
C GLY A 171 15.38 22.36 -16.31
N SER A 172 14.50 23.07 -15.64
CA SER A 172 13.82 24.23 -16.17
C SER A 172 14.85 25.27 -16.66
N LYS A 173 15.28 25.19 -17.91
CA LYS A 173 15.74 26.37 -18.64
C LYS A 173 14.49 27.15 -19.02
N GLN A 174 14.19 28.17 -18.23
CA GLN A 174 13.45 29.33 -18.73
C GLN A 174 14.22 29.94 -19.90
#